data_AF-A0A3C0N1Z8-F1
#
_entry.id   AF-A0A3C0N1Z8-F1
#
_cell.length_a   1.000
_cell.length_b   1.000
_cell.length_c   1.000
_cell.angle_alpha   90.00
_cell.angle_beta   90.00
_cell.angle_gamma   90.00
#
_symmetry.space_group_name_H-M   'P 1'
#
loop_
_entity.id
_entity.type
_entity.pdbx_description
1 polymer ?
#
loop_
_entity_poly.entity_id
_entity_poly.type
_entity_poly.pdbx_seq_one_letter_code
_entity_poly.pdbx_strand_id
1 'polypeptide(L)' 'QQVREEVQQQVRQKEAQLLMRQLVRRIGAVKDQLQEHIYQLSVVQLENLAEALLDFSNESDLVAWLEENSNQSNQE' A
#
# COMPACT_ATOMS: atom_id res chain seq x y z
N GLN A 1 19.02 -18.54 0.36
CA GLN A 1 17.56 -18.29 0.30
C GLN A 1 17.18 -17.07 1.15
N GLN A 2 17.56 -17.04 2.45
CA GLN A 2 17.33 -15.91 3.37
C GLN A 2 17.64 -14.51 2.83
N VAL A 3 18.80 -14.31 2.17
CA VAL A 3 19.17 -12.98 1.65
C VAL A 3 18.14 -12.44 0.65
N ARG A 4 17.49 -13.28 -0.17
CA ARG A 4 16.48 -12.80 -1.12
C ARG A 4 15.21 -12.35 -0.39
N GLU A 5 14.79 -13.09 0.62
CA GLU A 5 13.61 -12.78 1.44
C GLU A 5 13.83 -11.49 2.23
N GLU A 6 15.00 -11.32 2.82
CA GLU A 6 15.39 -10.09 3.53
C GLU A 6 15.42 -8.88 2.61
N VAL A 7 16.00 -9.02 1.41
CA VAL A 7 16.01 -7.94 0.41
C VAL A 7 14.58 -7.60 -0.02
N GLN A 8 13.75 -8.60 -0.29
CA GLN A 8 12.36 -8.38 -0.68
C GLN A 8 11.56 -7.68 0.43
N GLN A 9 11.77 -8.06 1.69
CA GLN A 9 11.13 -7.40 2.83
C GLN A 9 11.60 -5.94 2.98
N GLN A 10 12.89 -5.67 2.80
CA GLN A 10 13.42 -4.31 2.84
C GLN A 10 12.87 -3.44 1.71
N VAL A 11 12.70 -4.00 0.51
CA VAL A 11 12.08 -3.30 -0.63
C VAL A 11 10.63 -2.95 -0.29
N ARG A 12 9.82 -3.94 0.15
CA ARG A 12 8.42 -3.69 0.57
C ARG A 12 8.31 -2.61 1.62
N GLN A 13 9.14 -2.66 2.67
CA GLN A 13 9.09 -1.66 3.74
C GLN A 13 9.41 -0.26 3.23
N LYS A 14 10.42 -0.11 2.36
CA LYS A 14 10.79 1.20 1.80
C LYS A 14 9.70 1.77 0.89
N GLU A 15 9.08 0.92 0.07
CA GLU A 15 7.98 1.31 -0.82
C GLU A 15 6.74 1.71 -0.02
N ALA A 16 6.33 0.92 0.97
CA ALA A 16 5.22 1.26 1.85
C ALA A 16 5.46 2.59 2.59
N GLN A 17 6.65 2.83 3.13
CA GLN A 17 6.99 4.11 3.77
C GLN A 17 6.94 5.30 2.81
N LEU A 18 7.34 5.11 1.55
CA LEU A 18 7.23 6.13 0.53
C LEU A 18 5.76 6.43 0.21
N LEU A 19 4.95 5.39 -0.01
CA LEU A 19 3.52 5.51 -0.28
C LEU A 19 2.77 6.17 0.88
N MET A 20 3.08 5.82 2.13
CA MET A 20 2.48 6.47 3.29
C MET A 20 2.70 7.99 3.29
N ARG A 21 3.91 8.46 2.95
CA ARG A 21 4.20 9.89 2.84
C ARG A 21 3.45 10.54 1.67
N GLN A 22 3.24 9.83 0.56
CA GLN A 22 2.48 10.32 -0.58
C GLN A 22 0.98 10.41 -0.26
N LEU A 23 0.41 9.38 0.37
CA LEU A 23 -0.97 9.36 0.84
C LEU A 23 -1.24 10.52 1.78
N VAL A 24 -0.39 10.71 2.80
CA VAL A 24 -0.55 11.81 3.76
C VAL A 24 -0.52 13.18 3.08
N ARG A 25 0.31 13.35 2.05
CA ARG A 25 0.36 14.61 1.27
C ARG A 25 -0.86 14.82 0.40
N ARG A 26 -1.45 13.74 -0.12
CA ARG A 26 -2.51 13.80 -1.13
C ARG A 26 -3.91 13.86 -0.52
N ILE A 27 -4.19 13.00 0.45
CA ILE A 27 -5.52 12.82 1.05
C ILE A 27 -5.57 13.26 2.53
N GLY A 28 -4.45 13.68 3.11
CA GLY A 28 -4.36 14.10 4.50
C GLY A 28 -4.10 12.94 5.47
N ALA A 29 -4.43 13.12 6.75
CA ALA A 29 -4.17 12.11 7.76
C ALA A 29 -4.85 10.77 7.43
N VAL A 30 -4.09 9.68 7.53
CA VAL A 30 -4.56 8.31 7.28
C VAL A 30 -4.69 7.59 8.62
N LYS A 31 -5.83 6.94 8.88
CA LYS A 31 -6.04 6.16 10.12
C LYS A 31 -5.03 5.02 10.28
N ASP A 32 -4.59 4.78 11.51
CA ASP A 32 -3.58 3.76 11.85
C ASP A 32 -3.91 2.37 11.28
N GLN A 33 -5.17 1.95 11.35
CA GLN A 33 -5.62 0.67 10.78
C GLN A 33 -5.37 0.56 9.26
N LEU A 34 -5.54 1.65 8.51
CA LEU A 34 -5.26 1.67 7.08
C LEU A 34 -3.75 1.66 6.82
N GLN A 35 -2.96 2.34 7.67
CA GLN A 35 -1.50 2.30 7.57
C GLN A 35 -0.99 0.88 7.78
N GLU A 36 -1.46 0.19 8.81
CA GLU A 36 -1.11 -1.21 9.09
C GLU A 36 -1.41 -2.12 7.90
N HIS A 37 -2.57 -1.95 7.26
CA HIS A 37 -2.93 -2.70 6.07
C HIS A 37 -1.95 -2.44 4.92
N ILE A 38 -1.59 -1.17 4.67
CA ILE A 38 -0.64 -0.80 3.62
C ILE A 38 0.74 -1.44 3.85
N TYR A 39 1.20 -1.52 5.10
CA TYR A 39 2.48 -2.18 5.42
C TYR A 39 2.47 -3.70 5.22
N GLN A 40 1.29 -4.32 5.07
CA GLN A 40 1.13 -5.74 4.82
C GLN A 40 0.99 -6.08 3.33
N LEU A 41 0.82 -5.07 2.46
CA LEU A 41 0.71 -5.27 1.02
C LEU A 41 1.99 -5.86 0.42
N SER A 42 1.83 -6.66 -0.64
CA SER A 42 2.93 -7.14 -1.46
C SER A 42 3.58 -5.99 -2.25
N VAL A 43 4.79 -6.19 -2.78
CA VAL A 43 5.46 -5.21 -3.67
C VAL A 43 4.53 -4.81 -4.82
N VAL A 44 3.91 -5.80 -5.48
CA VAL A 44 3.02 -5.57 -6.62
C VAL A 44 1.78 -4.77 -6.23
N GLN A 45 1.19 -5.06 -5.08
CA GLN A 45 0.06 -4.27 -4.56
C GLN A 45 0.47 -2.84 -4.21
N LEU A 46 1.69 -2.63 -3.70
CA LEU A 46 2.23 -1.29 -3.45
C LEU A 46 2.45 -0.52 -4.76
N GLU A 47 2.99 -1.18 -5.79
CA GLU A 47 3.13 -0.58 -7.13
C GLU A 47 1.76 -0.17 -7.71
N ASN A 48 0.76 -1.05 -7.65
CA ASN A 48 -0.60 -0.75 -8.10
C ASN A 48 -1.24 0.40 -7.28
N LEU A 49 -1.01 0.44 -5.97
CA LEU A 49 -1.45 1.54 -5.12
C LEU A 49 -0.78 2.85 -5.52
N ALA A 50 0.48 2.84 -5.96
CA ALA A 50 1.19 4.04 -6.42
C ALA A 50 0.52 4.66 -7.65
N GLU A 51 0.04 3.83 -8.57
CA GLU A 51 -0.69 4.28 -9.75
C GLU A 51 -2.09 4.80 -9.37
N ALA A 52 -2.86 4.03 -8.61
CA ALA A 52 -4.21 4.43 -8.19
C ALA A 52 -4.22 5.68 -7.31
N LEU A 53 -3.16 5.86 -6.50
CA LEU A 53 -2.96 7.07 -5.71
C LEU A 53 -2.97 8.33 -6.58
N LEU A 54 -2.65 8.24 -7.87
CA LEU A 54 -2.70 9.37 -8.80
C LEU A 54 -4.11 9.90 -9.06
N ASP A 55 -5.16 9.18 -8.67
CA ASP A 55 -6.57 9.56 -8.82
C ASP A 55 -7.28 9.85 -7.50
N PHE A 56 -6.63 9.58 -6.35
CA PHE A 56 -7.27 9.77 -5.04
C PHE A 56 -7.56 11.24 -4.74
N SER A 57 -8.71 11.50 -4.15
CA SER A 57 -9.15 12.81 -3.69
C SER A 57 -9.32 12.85 -2.18
N ASN A 58 -9.66 11.73 -1.53
CA ASN A 58 -9.85 11.65 -0.08
C ASN A 58 -9.63 10.23 0.47
N GLU A 59 -9.74 10.06 1.80
CA GLU A 59 -9.55 8.77 2.47
C GLU A 59 -10.52 7.67 1.97
N SER A 60 -11.73 8.02 1.53
CA SER A 60 -12.70 7.02 1.04
C SER A 60 -12.20 6.30 -0.22
N ASP A 61 -11.43 6.99 -1.07
CA ASP A 61 -10.85 6.39 -2.29
C ASP A 61 -9.82 5.31 -1.91
N LEU A 62 -9.01 5.58 -0.88
CA LEU A 62 -8.07 4.62 -0.31
C LEU A 62 -8.79 3.41 0.30
N VAL A 63 -9.87 3.64 1.05
CA VAL A 63 -10.66 2.55 1.66
C VAL A 63 -11.26 1.66 0.57
N ALA A 64 -11.90 2.25 -0.44
CA ALA A 64 -12.49 1.50 -1.55
C ALA A 64 -11.43 0.66 -2.29
N TRP A 65 -10.25 1.25 -2.56
CA TRP A 65 -9.15 0.54 -3.20
C TRP A 65 -8.65 -0.64 -2.35
N LEU A 66 -8.46 -0.44 -1.05
CA LEU A 66 -8.01 -1.50 -0.15
C LEU A 66 -9.04 -2.64 -0.05
N GLU A 67 -10.33 -2.33 -0.02
CA GLU A 67 -11.41 -3.34 -0.01
C GLU A 67 -11.42 -4.16 -1.30
N GLU A 68 -11.26 -3.53 -2.46
CA GLU A 68 -11.21 -4.22 -3.75
C GLU A 68 -9.98 -5.15 -3.84
N ASN A 69 -8.81 -4.66 -3.41
CA ASN A 69 -7.53 -5.38 -3.52
C ASN A 69 -7.30 -6.39 -2.38
N SER A 70 -8.03 -6.28 -1.26
CA SER A 70 -8.07 -7.31 -0.22
C SER A 70 -8.73 -8.60 -0.72
N ASN A 71 -9.73 -8.48 -1.60
CA ASN A 71 -10.46 -9.63 -2.15
C ASN A 71 -9.69 -10.36 -3.27
N GLN A 72 -8.68 -9.72 -3.86
CA GLN A 72 -7.85 -10.29 -4.93
C GLN A 72 -6.75 -11.24 -4.40
N SER A 73 -6.46 -11.23 -3.10
CA SER A 73 -5.46 -12.13 -2.48
C SER A 73 -5.87 -13.62 -2.49
N ASN A 74 -7.05 -13.96 -3.03
CA ASN A 74 -7.56 -15.33 -3.15
C ASN A 74 -7.51 -15.90 -4.60
N GLN A 75 -6.82 -15.25 -5.55
CA GLN A 75 -6.79 -15.70 -6.96
C GLN A 75 -5.41 -15.90 -7.60
N GLU A 76 -4.32 -16.01 -6.83
CA GLU A 76 -3.02 -16.48 -7.34
C GLU A 76 -2.62 -17.86 -6.78
#